data_AF-A0A974UIH4-F1
#
_entry.id   AF-A0A974UIH4-F1
#
_cell.length_a   1.000
_cell.length_b   1.000
_cell.length_c   1.000
_cell.angle_alpha   90.00
_cell.angle_beta   90.00
_cell.angle_gamma   90.00
#
_symmetry.space_group_name_H-M   'P 1'
#
loop_
_entity.id
_entity.type
_entity.pdbx_description
1 polymer ?
#
loop_
_entity_poly.entity_id
_entity_poly.type
_entity_poly.pdbx_seq_one_letter_code
_entity_poly.pdbx_strand_id
1 'polypeptide(L)'
;MGDNEVRVREAIHKPSTIHIMTAAVWAGIIAVLQVISMLGFSISAVIVSLNVAVSLYAVSGLWFGVWGILGACVGMIIGNTIGGLPISIVLLFQLATIFEIAVPMIAFRWFGCDPRLRDLKSWVVWIISASIIASGISSIFSAWYVVLGQAAPEFWLYAILPGWFAGSAIGRAVLGGLALVVLTPFIQRFRGYVPNEKDRWIA
;
A
#
# COMPACT_ATOMS: atom_id res chain seq x y z
N MET A 1 -16.97 39.25 12.33
CA MET A 1 -16.88 37.78 12.36
C MET A 1 -15.80 37.42 11.37
N GLY A 2 -14.59 37.14 11.86
CA GLY A 2 -13.38 37.12 11.04
C GLY A 2 -13.31 35.89 10.12
N ASP A 3 -12.83 36.13 8.90
CA ASP A 3 -12.44 35.12 7.92
C ASP A 3 -11.46 34.11 8.53
N ASN A 4 -11.99 32.96 8.93
CA ASN A 4 -11.19 31.74 9.06
C ASN A 4 -11.02 31.13 7.67
N GLU A 5 -10.25 31.81 6.79
CA GLU A 5 -9.64 31.13 5.65
C GLU A 5 -8.73 30.03 6.20
N VAL A 6 -9.26 28.81 6.21
CA VAL A 6 -8.48 27.61 6.46
C VAL A 6 -7.39 27.57 5.39
N ARG A 7 -6.17 28.02 5.73
CA ARG A 7 -5.01 28.02 4.84
C ARG A 7 -4.79 26.61 4.31
N VAL A 8 -5.27 26.35 3.09
CA VAL A 8 -4.91 25.17 2.32
C VAL A 8 -3.43 25.35 2.01
N ARG A 9 -2.58 24.57 2.69
CA ARG A 9 -1.14 24.63 2.42
C ARG A 9 -0.92 24.04 1.04
N GLU A 10 -0.50 24.88 0.09
CA GLU A 10 -0.18 24.42 -1.26
C GLU A 10 0.84 23.27 -1.22
N ALA A 11 0.59 22.24 -2.02
CA ALA A 11 1.52 21.15 -2.23
C ALA A 11 2.85 21.70 -2.78
N ILE A 12 3.96 21.16 -2.29
CA ILE A 12 5.28 21.64 -2.68
C ILE A 12 5.63 21.02 -4.03
N HIS A 13 5.82 21.85 -5.06
CA HIS A 13 6.08 21.42 -6.44
C HIS A 13 7.49 20.85 -6.69
N LYS A 14 8.36 20.84 -5.67
CA LYS A 14 9.73 20.33 -5.75
C LYS A 14 10.00 19.35 -4.63
N PRO A 15 10.80 18.29 -4.87
CA PRO A 15 11.30 17.42 -3.83
C PRO A 15 11.95 18.25 -2.72
N SER A 16 11.61 17.95 -1.47
CA SER A 16 11.99 18.75 -0.31
C SER A 16 12.05 17.83 0.90
N THR A 17 12.68 18.30 1.98
CA THR A 17 12.81 17.58 3.26
C THR A 17 11.47 17.05 3.77
N ILE A 18 10.37 17.76 3.52
CA ILE A 18 9.03 17.32 3.91
C ILE A 18 8.65 15.97 3.27
N HIS A 19 9.02 15.72 2.02
CA HIS A 19 8.70 14.45 1.35
C HIS A 19 9.51 13.28 1.94
N ILE A 20 10.77 13.53 2.29
CA ILE A 20 11.63 12.55 2.99
C ILE A 20 11.05 12.25 4.38
N MET A 21 10.65 13.28 5.13
CA MET A 21 9.99 13.12 6.43
C MET A 21 8.68 12.34 6.30
N THR A 22 7.91 12.61 5.24
CA THR A 22 6.66 11.89 4.96
C THR A 22 6.92 10.41 4.70
N ALA A 23 7.92 10.08 3.89
CA ALA A 23 8.33 8.70 3.65
C ALA A 23 8.80 8.02 4.95
N ALA A 24 9.57 8.70 5.80
CA ALA A 24 10.05 8.15 7.07
C ALA A 24 8.92 7.90 8.08
N VAL A 25 8.00 8.85 8.24
CA VAL A 25 6.82 8.68 9.11
C VAL A 25 5.94 7.56 8.59
N TRP A 26 5.72 7.52 7.27
CA TRP A 26 4.94 6.45 6.65
C TRP A 26 5.60 5.08 6.83
N ALA A 27 6.92 4.99 6.69
CA ALA A 27 7.68 3.78 6.97
C ALA A 27 7.49 3.30 8.41
N GLY A 28 7.55 4.20 9.39
CA GLY A 28 7.29 3.87 10.79
C GLY A 28 5.88 3.32 11.01
N ILE A 29 4.86 3.96 10.42
CA ILE A 29 3.46 3.50 10.51
C ILE A 29 3.32 2.10 9.89
N ILE A 30 3.83 1.90 8.68
CA ILE A 30 3.74 0.61 7.98
C ILE A 30 4.51 -0.48 8.74
N ALA A 31 5.69 -0.18 9.29
CA ALA A 31 6.45 -1.14 10.09
C ALA A 31 5.65 -1.63 11.30
N VAL A 32 5.04 -0.72 12.06
CA VAL A 32 4.22 -1.07 13.22
C VAL A 32 3.01 -1.90 12.80
N LEU A 33 2.28 -1.47 11.77
CA LEU A 33 1.14 -2.21 11.26
C LEU A 33 1.53 -3.60 10.76
N GLN A 34 2.71 -3.74 10.16
CA GLN A 34 3.18 -5.01 9.63
C GLN A 34 3.55 -5.96 10.76
N VAL A 35 4.24 -5.48 11.80
CA VAL A 35 4.51 -6.28 13.00
C VAL A 35 3.20 -6.76 13.64
N ILE A 36 2.22 -5.88 13.81
CA ILE A 36 0.90 -6.26 14.34
C ILE A 36 0.22 -7.29 13.43
N SER A 37 0.29 -7.11 12.11
CA SER A 37 -0.31 -8.04 11.15
C SER A 37 0.31 -9.43 11.26
N MET A 38 1.64 -9.49 11.42
CA MET A 38 2.37 -10.74 11.54
C MET A 38 2.16 -11.44 12.88
N LEU A 39 2.02 -10.69 13.97
CA LEU A 39 1.82 -11.26 15.30
C LEU A 39 0.35 -11.58 15.63
N GLY A 40 -0.59 -10.83 15.06
CA GLY A 40 -2.00 -10.87 15.45
C GLY A 40 -2.92 -11.65 14.50
N PHE A 41 -2.60 -11.76 13.21
CA PHE A 41 -3.50 -12.33 12.19
C PHE A 41 -2.88 -13.48 11.38
N SER A 42 -1.73 -14.00 11.82
CA SER A 42 -1.07 -15.14 11.17
C SER A 42 -1.60 -16.45 11.73
N ILE A 43 -2.46 -17.14 10.96
CA ILE A 43 -2.92 -18.52 11.29
C ILE A 43 -1.81 -19.53 10.94
N SER A 44 -0.92 -19.18 10.02
CA SER A 44 0.39 -19.79 9.81
C SER A 44 1.31 -18.72 9.19
N ALA A 45 2.63 -18.92 9.22
CA ALA A 45 3.60 -18.02 8.58
C ALA A 45 3.35 -17.76 7.08
N VAL A 46 2.41 -18.49 6.47
CA VAL A 46 2.15 -18.52 5.03
C VAL A 46 0.72 -18.12 4.66
N ILE A 47 -0.22 -18.15 5.61
CA ILE A 47 -1.63 -17.78 5.38
C ILE A 47 -1.94 -16.55 6.24
N VAL A 48 -1.71 -15.37 5.68
CA VAL A 48 -2.21 -14.11 6.25
C VAL A 48 -3.41 -13.68 5.43
N SER A 49 -4.60 -14.08 5.89
CA SER A 49 -5.87 -13.81 5.22
C SER A 49 -6.39 -12.38 5.45
N LEU A 50 -5.72 -11.54 6.26
CA LEU A 50 -6.04 -10.12 6.37
C LEU A 50 -4.85 -9.33 6.94
N ASN A 51 -3.87 -9.03 6.08
CA ASN A 51 -2.74 -8.19 6.48
C ASN A 51 -3.14 -6.71 6.43
N VAL A 52 -3.18 -6.06 7.59
CA VAL A 52 -3.61 -4.66 7.75
C VAL A 52 -2.62 -3.71 7.09
N ALA A 53 -1.32 -3.96 7.24
CA ALA A 53 -0.31 -3.15 6.58
C ALA A 53 -0.43 -3.24 5.06
N VAL A 54 -0.65 -4.45 4.53
CA VAL A 54 -0.84 -4.70 3.10
C VAL A 54 -2.14 -4.04 2.57
N SER A 55 -3.12 -3.90 3.43
CA SER A 55 -4.35 -3.21 3.05
C SER A 55 -4.17 -1.70 2.97
N LEU A 56 -3.36 -1.13 3.87
CA LEU A 56 -3.19 0.31 4.01
C LEU A 56 -2.03 0.88 3.18
N TYR A 57 -0.91 0.18 3.01
CA TYR A 57 0.19 0.69 2.17
C TYR A 57 -0.20 0.87 0.69
N ALA A 58 -1.23 0.18 0.20
CA ALA A 58 -1.70 0.29 -1.18
C ALA A 58 -2.19 1.71 -1.53
N VAL A 59 -2.65 2.48 -0.54
CA VAL A 59 -3.08 3.87 -0.73
C VAL A 59 -1.91 4.86 -0.77
N SER A 60 -0.71 4.44 -0.33
CA SER A 60 0.42 5.36 -0.11
C SER A 60 0.90 6.00 -1.41
N GLY A 61 0.85 5.29 -2.53
CA GLY A 61 1.19 5.83 -3.85
C GLY A 61 0.22 6.93 -4.29
N LEU A 62 -1.06 6.82 -3.90
CA LEU A 62 -2.07 7.84 -4.20
C LEU A 62 -1.90 9.12 -3.35
N TRP A 63 -1.34 8.97 -2.15
CA TRP A 63 -1.12 10.08 -1.23
C TRP A 63 0.24 10.76 -1.42
N PHE A 64 1.29 9.99 -1.60
CA PHE A 64 2.67 10.47 -1.50
C PHE A 64 3.52 10.12 -2.72
N GLY A 65 2.92 9.54 -3.78
CA GLY A 65 3.64 9.16 -4.99
C GLY A 65 4.78 8.18 -4.71
N VAL A 66 5.94 8.45 -5.30
CA VAL A 66 7.16 7.64 -5.12
C VAL A 66 7.61 7.60 -3.66
N TRP A 67 7.40 8.67 -2.89
CA TRP A 67 7.74 8.70 -1.45
C TRP A 67 6.90 7.73 -0.63
N GLY A 68 5.64 7.52 -1.03
CA GLY A 68 4.76 6.52 -0.42
C GLY A 68 5.24 5.10 -0.69
N ILE A 69 5.77 4.85 -1.90
CA ILE A 69 6.38 3.55 -2.26
C ILE A 69 7.63 3.32 -1.42
N LEU A 70 8.55 4.28 -1.39
CA LEU A 70 9.80 4.16 -0.63
C LEU A 70 9.54 3.97 0.87
N GLY A 71 8.64 4.78 1.43
CA GLY A 71 8.24 4.65 2.83
C GLY A 71 7.66 3.28 3.12
N ALA A 72 6.78 2.80 2.24
CA ALA A 72 6.17 1.48 2.42
C ALA A 72 7.20 0.34 2.27
N CYS A 73 8.14 0.40 1.33
CA CYS A 73 9.21 -0.59 1.22
C CYS A 73 10.05 -0.64 2.50
N VAL A 74 10.53 0.51 2.98
CA VAL A 74 11.32 0.57 4.22
C VAL A 74 10.51 0.05 5.40
N GLY A 75 9.24 0.46 5.53
CA GLY A 75 8.34 -0.02 6.58
C GLY A 75 8.12 -1.52 6.53
N MET A 76 7.90 -2.08 5.33
CA MET A 76 7.75 -3.52 5.12
C MET A 76 9.04 -4.29 5.42
N ILE A 77 10.22 -3.76 5.08
CA ILE A 77 11.50 -4.39 5.42
C ILE A 77 11.62 -4.52 6.94
N ILE A 78 11.44 -3.41 7.65
CA ILE A 78 11.56 -3.38 9.12
C ILE A 78 10.50 -4.30 9.75
N GLY A 79 9.24 -4.14 9.35
CA GLY A 79 8.13 -4.87 9.94
C GLY A 79 8.21 -6.37 9.69
N ASN A 80 8.57 -6.81 8.48
CA ASN A 80 8.73 -8.23 8.18
C ASN A 80 9.93 -8.86 8.89
N THR A 81 11.04 -8.12 8.99
CA THR A 81 12.24 -8.62 9.69
C THR A 81 11.97 -8.80 11.18
N ILE A 82 11.30 -7.82 11.82
CA ILE A 82 10.90 -7.92 13.24
C ILE A 82 9.87 -9.04 13.43
N GLY A 83 8.95 -9.22 12.48
CA GLY A 83 7.99 -10.32 12.48
C GLY A 83 8.59 -11.71 12.25
N GLY A 84 9.92 -11.82 12.07
CA GLY A 84 10.64 -13.09 12.01
C GLY A 84 10.88 -13.65 10.61
N LEU A 85 10.56 -12.92 9.54
CA LEU A 85 10.88 -13.36 8.19
C LEU A 85 12.38 -13.18 7.87
N PRO A 86 13.02 -14.17 7.21
CA PRO A 86 14.40 -14.04 6.74
C PRO A 86 14.58 -12.85 5.81
N ILE A 87 15.63 -12.05 6.03
CA ILE A 87 15.89 -10.82 5.25
C ILE A 87 15.97 -11.08 3.73
N SER A 88 16.46 -12.25 3.32
CA SER A 88 16.51 -12.66 1.91
C SER A 88 15.12 -12.71 1.26
N ILE A 89 14.14 -13.26 1.96
CA ILE A 89 12.74 -13.30 1.51
C ILE A 89 12.17 -11.89 1.52
N VAL A 90 12.39 -11.13 2.60
CA VAL A 90 11.88 -9.77 2.76
C VAL A 90 12.31 -8.86 1.62
N LEU A 91 13.57 -8.95 1.19
CA LEU A 91 14.11 -8.16 0.09
C LEU A 91 13.50 -8.54 -1.27
N LEU A 92 13.26 -9.83 -1.51
CA LEU A 92 12.59 -10.29 -2.74
C LEU A 92 11.14 -9.76 -2.85
N PHE A 93 10.43 -9.70 -1.73
CA PHE A 93 9.07 -9.18 -1.67
C PHE A 93 8.95 -7.65 -1.85
N GLN A 94 10.08 -6.92 -1.85
CA GLN A 94 10.04 -5.49 -2.14
C GLN A 94 9.62 -5.20 -3.58
N LEU A 95 9.93 -6.12 -4.51
CA LEU A 95 9.45 -5.99 -5.88
C LEU A 95 7.92 -6.06 -5.95
N ALA A 96 7.32 -7.02 -5.25
CA ALA A 96 5.87 -7.11 -5.12
C ALA A 96 5.29 -5.82 -4.52
N THR A 97 5.87 -5.35 -3.41
CA THR A 97 5.47 -4.11 -2.71
C THR A 97 5.44 -2.90 -3.66
N ILE A 98 6.49 -2.74 -4.47
CA ILE A 98 6.57 -1.65 -5.45
C ILE A 98 5.43 -1.75 -6.46
N PHE A 99 5.21 -2.92 -7.06
CA PHE A 99 4.14 -3.10 -8.04
C PHE A 99 2.75 -2.93 -7.44
N GLU A 100 2.54 -3.42 -6.22
CA GLU A 100 1.25 -3.38 -5.53
C GLU A 100 0.78 -1.96 -5.24
N ILE A 101 1.72 -1.03 -5.02
CA ILE A 101 1.43 0.39 -4.81
C ILE A 101 1.45 1.15 -6.14
N ALA A 102 2.37 0.81 -7.04
CA ALA A 102 2.51 1.51 -8.31
C ALA A 102 1.31 1.29 -9.22
N VAL A 103 0.74 0.09 -9.28
CA VAL A 103 -0.42 -0.23 -10.13
C VAL A 103 -1.62 0.68 -9.84
N PRO A 104 -2.14 0.79 -8.60
CA PRO A 104 -3.26 1.69 -8.33
C PRO A 104 -2.88 3.15 -8.50
N MET A 105 -1.65 3.55 -8.15
CA MET A 105 -1.17 4.91 -8.40
C MET A 105 -1.21 5.28 -9.89
N ILE A 106 -0.66 4.43 -10.75
CA ILE A 106 -0.63 4.63 -12.20
C ILE A 106 -2.06 4.64 -12.74
N ALA A 107 -2.91 3.69 -12.34
CA ALA A 107 -4.29 3.60 -12.80
C ALA A 107 -5.09 4.88 -12.46
N PHE A 108 -5.00 5.35 -11.22
CA PHE A 108 -5.70 6.57 -10.80
C PHE A 108 -5.27 7.81 -11.57
N ARG A 109 -3.97 7.94 -11.88
CA ARG A 109 -3.45 9.06 -12.66
C ARG A 109 -3.82 8.95 -14.13
N TRP A 110 -3.73 7.76 -14.70
CA TRP A 110 -4.05 7.51 -16.10
C TRP A 110 -5.52 7.82 -16.40
N PHE A 111 -6.41 7.33 -15.54
CA PHE A 111 -7.85 7.51 -15.68
C PHE A 111 -8.35 8.83 -15.08
N GLY A 112 -7.51 9.60 -14.38
CA GLY A 112 -7.92 10.86 -13.74
C GLY A 112 -9.02 10.66 -12.70
N CYS A 113 -8.81 9.71 -11.78
CA CYS A 113 -9.75 9.39 -10.70
C CYS A 113 -9.53 10.28 -9.48
N ASP A 114 -10.57 10.52 -8.69
CA ASP A 114 -10.47 11.23 -7.41
C ASP A 114 -10.04 10.24 -6.31
N PRO A 115 -8.86 10.42 -5.67
CA PRO A 115 -8.40 9.57 -4.58
C PRO A 115 -9.34 9.54 -3.36
N ARG A 116 -10.31 10.46 -3.27
CA ARG A 116 -11.35 10.46 -2.22
C ARG A 116 -12.46 9.43 -2.45
N LEU A 117 -12.47 8.73 -3.59
CA LEU A 117 -13.49 7.77 -3.99
C LEU A 117 -14.92 8.36 -3.97
N ARG A 118 -15.09 9.57 -4.52
CA ARG A 118 -16.38 10.27 -4.53
C ARG A 118 -17.35 9.80 -5.60
N ASP A 119 -16.81 9.18 -6.65
CA ASP A 119 -17.56 8.74 -7.82
C ASP A 119 -17.36 7.25 -8.08
N LEU A 120 -18.30 6.65 -8.80
CA LEU A 120 -18.29 5.22 -9.10
C LEU A 120 -17.06 4.82 -9.92
N LYS A 121 -16.56 5.68 -10.82
CA LYS A 121 -15.38 5.38 -11.62
C LYS A 121 -14.15 5.24 -10.72
N SER A 122 -13.95 6.14 -9.77
CA SER A 122 -12.86 6.05 -8.79
C SER A 122 -12.95 4.79 -7.93
N TRP A 123 -14.16 4.39 -7.52
CA TRP A 123 -14.37 3.10 -6.84
C TRP A 123 -14.03 1.91 -7.71
N VAL A 124 -14.51 1.86 -8.95
CA VAL A 124 -14.23 0.76 -9.88
C VAL A 124 -12.73 0.64 -10.14
N VAL A 125 -12.05 1.77 -10.39
CA VAL A 125 -10.60 1.76 -10.60
C VAL A 125 -9.87 1.29 -9.34
N TRP A 126 -10.29 1.69 -8.14
CA TRP A 126 -9.71 1.19 -6.88
C TRP A 126 -9.87 -0.31 -6.72
N ILE A 127 -11.08 -0.83 -6.89
CA ILE A 127 -11.35 -2.26 -6.74
C ILE A 127 -10.54 -3.07 -7.75
N ILE A 128 -10.51 -2.66 -9.02
CA ILE A 128 -9.78 -3.39 -10.05
C ILE A 128 -8.27 -3.29 -9.82
N SER A 129 -7.72 -2.09 -9.69
CA SER A 129 -6.26 -1.89 -9.64
C SER A 129 -5.63 -2.26 -8.31
N ALA A 130 -6.18 -1.79 -7.19
CA ALA A 130 -5.63 -2.06 -5.86
C ALA A 130 -6.14 -3.38 -5.30
N SER A 131 -7.43 -3.68 -5.42
CA SER A 131 -7.97 -4.87 -4.74
C SER A 131 -7.74 -6.15 -5.53
N ILE A 132 -7.97 -6.15 -6.85
CA ILE A 132 -7.83 -7.35 -7.68
C ILE A 132 -6.41 -7.50 -8.22
N ILE A 133 -5.93 -6.53 -9.00
CA ILE A 133 -4.64 -6.67 -9.72
C ILE A 133 -3.47 -6.71 -8.73
N ALA A 134 -3.36 -5.76 -7.80
CA ALA A 134 -2.27 -5.79 -6.82
C ALA A 134 -2.31 -7.04 -5.94
N SER A 135 -3.49 -7.53 -5.55
CA SER A 135 -3.58 -8.80 -4.79
C SER A 135 -3.19 -10.00 -5.62
N GLY A 136 -3.49 -10.00 -6.91
CA GLY A 136 -3.00 -10.99 -7.86
C GLY A 136 -1.47 -11.01 -7.91
N ILE A 137 -0.85 -9.83 -8.02
CA ILE A 137 0.61 -9.67 -8.01
C ILE A 137 1.19 -10.24 -6.71
N SER A 138 0.67 -9.82 -5.55
CA SER A 138 1.09 -10.33 -4.23
C SER A 138 1.06 -11.85 -4.16
N SER A 139 -0.06 -12.44 -4.62
CA SER A 139 -0.33 -13.87 -4.50
C SER A 139 0.53 -14.68 -5.45
N ILE A 140 0.81 -14.17 -6.65
CA ILE A 140 1.76 -14.80 -7.58
C ILE A 140 3.19 -14.70 -7.03
N PHE A 141 3.57 -13.56 -6.46
CA PHE A 141 4.88 -13.40 -5.82
C PHE A 141 5.07 -14.30 -4.60
N SER A 142 3.99 -14.77 -3.97
CA SER A 142 4.08 -15.82 -2.94
C SER A 142 4.66 -17.15 -3.46
N ALA A 143 4.76 -17.35 -4.78
CA ALA A 143 5.45 -18.50 -5.37
C ALA A 143 6.92 -18.60 -4.94
N TRP A 144 7.55 -17.50 -4.49
CA TRP A 144 8.90 -17.55 -3.93
C TRP A 144 8.99 -18.47 -2.70
N TYR A 145 7.91 -18.67 -1.93
CA TYR A 145 7.89 -19.67 -0.87
C TYR A 145 8.07 -21.10 -1.40
N VAL A 146 7.56 -21.40 -2.59
CA VAL A 146 7.78 -22.71 -3.23
C VAL A 146 9.22 -22.83 -3.73
N VAL A 147 9.71 -21.81 -4.44
CA VAL A 147 11.06 -21.82 -5.03
C VAL A 147 12.16 -21.93 -3.96
N LEU A 148 11.94 -21.33 -2.79
CA LEU A 148 12.87 -21.37 -1.66
C LEU A 148 12.66 -22.58 -0.73
N GLY A 149 11.84 -23.55 -1.13
CA GLY A 149 11.58 -24.77 -0.37
C GLY A 149 10.82 -24.57 0.95
N GLN A 150 10.13 -23.44 1.11
CA GLN A 150 9.35 -23.10 2.30
C GLN A 150 7.90 -23.61 2.24
N ALA A 151 7.41 -23.96 1.04
CA ALA A 151 6.07 -24.50 0.82
C ALA A 151 6.07 -25.56 -0.28
N ALA A 152 5.26 -26.61 -0.12
CA ALA A 152 5.01 -27.57 -1.19
C ALA A 152 4.20 -26.92 -2.34
N PRO A 153 4.47 -27.25 -3.62
CA PRO A 153 3.74 -26.68 -4.74
C PRO A 153 2.22 -26.87 -4.65
N GLU A 154 1.73 -28.04 -4.22
CA GLU A 154 0.29 -28.26 -4.07
C GLU A 154 -0.30 -27.39 -2.97
N PHE A 155 0.39 -27.29 -1.83
CA PHE A 155 -0.06 -26.44 -0.72
C PHE A 155 -0.10 -24.96 -1.14
N TRP A 156 0.87 -24.51 -1.94
CA TRP A 156 0.86 -23.17 -2.50
C TRP A 156 -0.34 -22.91 -3.40
N LEU A 157 -0.61 -23.83 -4.33
CA LEU A 157 -1.68 -23.66 -5.30
C LEU A 157 -3.07 -23.65 -4.65
N TYR A 158 -3.30 -24.51 -3.65
CA TYR A 158 -4.64 -24.70 -3.07
C TYR A 158 -4.91 -23.88 -1.81
N ALA A 159 -3.87 -23.47 -1.07
CA ALA A 159 -4.05 -22.74 0.19
C ALA A 159 -3.45 -21.32 0.12
N ILE A 160 -2.16 -21.21 -0.20
CA ILE A 160 -1.42 -19.94 -0.09
C ILE A 160 -1.94 -18.93 -1.10
N LEU A 161 -1.91 -19.27 -2.40
CA LEU A 161 -2.32 -18.37 -3.47
C LEU A 161 -3.75 -17.86 -3.29
N PRO A 162 -4.79 -18.71 -3.13
CA PRO A 162 -6.16 -18.22 -3.00
C PRO A 162 -6.41 -17.50 -1.67
N GLY A 163 -5.82 -17.96 -0.57
CA GLY A 163 -5.97 -17.33 0.74
C GLY A 163 -5.34 -15.94 0.80
N TRP A 164 -4.13 -15.80 0.26
CA TRP A 164 -3.42 -14.52 0.17
C TRP A 164 -4.14 -13.54 -0.77
N PHE A 165 -4.63 -14.04 -1.91
CA PHE A 165 -5.38 -13.25 -2.86
C PHE A 165 -6.66 -12.70 -2.25
N ALA A 166 -7.50 -13.59 -1.73
CA ALA A 166 -8.78 -13.21 -1.15
C ALA A 166 -8.57 -12.25 0.02
N GLY A 167 -7.61 -12.55 0.91
CA GLY A 167 -7.33 -11.73 2.07
C GLY A 167 -6.84 -10.33 1.73
N SER A 168 -5.89 -10.23 0.82
CA SER A 168 -5.35 -8.95 0.36
C SER A 168 -6.40 -8.16 -0.42
N ALA A 169 -7.21 -8.82 -1.24
CA ALA A 169 -8.24 -8.17 -2.04
C ALA A 169 -9.35 -7.59 -1.15
N ILE A 170 -9.86 -8.38 -0.20
CA ILE A 170 -10.87 -7.93 0.75
C ILE A 170 -10.31 -6.81 1.64
N GLY A 171 -9.10 -7.00 2.17
CA GLY A 171 -8.45 -6.02 3.02
C GLY A 171 -8.27 -4.67 2.32
N ARG A 172 -7.81 -4.65 1.06
CA ARG A 172 -7.67 -3.42 0.28
C ARG A 172 -9.00 -2.80 -0.11
N ALA A 173 -9.98 -3.60 -0.50
CA ALA A 173 -11.31 -3.10 -0.84
C ALA A 173 -11.94 -2.38 0.36
N VAL A 174 -11.85 -2.99 1.54
CA VAL A 174 -12.48 -2.50 2.77
C VAL A 174 -11.61 -1.47 3.48
N LEU A 175 -10.44 -1.86 3.99
CA LEU A 175 -9.60 -0.98 4.81
C LEU A 175 -8.91 0.10 3.96
N GLY A 176 -8.40 -0.27 2.79
CA GLY A 176 -7.80 0.70 1.88
C GLY A 176 -8.82 1.67 1.30
N GLY A 177 -10.00 1.15 0.90
CA GLY A 177 -11.12 1.99 0.47
C GLY A 177 -11.60 2.94 1.57
N LEU A 178 -11.78 2.43 2.79
CA LEU A 178 -12.16 3.25 3.95
C LEU A 178 -11.10 4.32 4.25
N ALA A 179 -9.82 3.96 4.22
CA ALA A 179 -8.72 4.90 4.41
C ALA A 179 -8.75 6.01 3.35
N LEU A 180 -9.02 5.68 2.09
CA LEU A 180 -9.15 6.67 1.03
C LEU A 180 -10.34 7.61 1.25
N VAL A 181 -11.51 7.09 1.64
CA VAL A 181 -12.70 7.92 1.89
C VAL A 181 -12.48 8.85 3.09
N VAL A 182 -11.93 8.32 4.18
CA VAL A 182 -11.83 9.02 5.46
C VAL A 182 -10.61 9.92 5.52
N LEU A 183 -9.43 9.42 5.14
CA LEU A 183 -8.16 10.10 5.39
C LEU A 183 -7.72 11.02 4.24
N THR A 184 -8.05 10.70 2.98
CA THR A 184 -7.64 11.52 1.82
C THR A 184 -8.01 13.00 1.95
N PRO A 185 -9.21 13.41 2.42
CA PRO A 185 -9.54 14.83 2.60
C PRO A 185 -8.60 15.58 3.56
N PHE A 186 -8.03 14.88 4.54
CA PHE A 186 -7.06 15.43 5.48
C PHE A 186 -5.65 15.41 4.89
N ILE A 187 -5.26 14.30 4.27
CA ILE A 187 -3.95 14.12 3.64
C ILE A 187 -3.73 15.14 2.52
N GLN A 188 -4.75 15.46 1.72
CA GLN A 188 -4.62 16.46 0.66
C GLN A 188 -4.36 17.89 1.15
N ARG A 189 -4.57 18.18 2.44
CA ARG A 189 -4.24 19.47 3.06
C ARG A 189 -2.81 19.48 3.62
N PHE A 190 -2.14 18.33 3.63
CA PHE A 190 -0.78 18.17 4.14
C PHE A 190 0.25 18.50 3.04
N ARG A 191 1.34 19.18 3.42
CA ARG A 191 2.34 19.70 2.47
C ARG A 191 3.11 18.63 1.70
N GLY A 192 3.21 17.42 2.25
CA GLY A 192 3.86 16.28 1.61
C GLY A 192 2.94 15.46 0.70
N TYR A 193 1.70 15.89 0.51
CA TYR A 193 0.80 15.27 -0.46
C TYR A 193 1.31 15.52 -1.88
N VAL A 194 1.37 14.45 -2.68
CA VAL A 194 1.71 14.53 -4.10
C VAL A 194 0.40 14.49 -4.90
N PRO A 195 0.09 15.54 -5.69
CA PRO A 195 -1.17 15.58 -6.43
C PRO A 195 -1.33 14.38 -7.38
N ASN A 196 -2.57 13.91 -7.53
CA ASN A 196 -2.90 12.77 -8.37
C ASN A 196 -3.02 13.18 -9.86
N GLU A 197 -1.92 13.62 -10.44
CA GLU A 197 -1.81 14.09 -11.84
C GLU A 197 -0.86 13.18 -12.63
N LYS A 198 -1.04 13.11 -13.96
CA LYS A 198 -0.22 12.25 -14.84
C LYS A 198 1.28 12.54 -14.79
N ASP A 199 1.64 13.80 -14.57
CA ASP A 199 3.04 14.26 -14.65
C ASP A 199 3.68 14.43 -13.26
N ARG A 200 2.93 14.24 -12.17
CA ARG A 200 3.41 14.46 -10.80
C ARG A 200 3.65 13.16 -10.06
N TRP A 201 4.92 12.78 -9.92
CA TRP A 201 5.32 11.50 -9.27
C TRP A 201 6.04 11.69 -7.95
N ILE A 202 6.71 12.83 -7.77
CA ILE A 202 7.65 13.07 -6.67
C ILE A 202 7.26 14.33 -5.86
N ALA A 203 6.54 15.27 -6.49
CA ALA A 203 6.12 16.57 -5.96
C ALA A 203 5.07 17.19 -6.92
#